data_AF-A0A497L8M6-F1
#
_entry.id   AF-A0A497L8M6-F1
#
_cell.length_a   1.000
_cell.length_b   1.000
_cell.length_c   1.000
_cell.angle_alpha   90.00
_cell.angle_beta   90.00
_cell.angle_gamma   90.00
#
_symmetry.space_group_name_H-M   'P 1'
#
loop_
_entity.id
_entity.type
_entity.pdbx_description
1 polymer ?
#
loop_
_entity_poly.entity_id
_entity_poly.type
_entity_poly.pdbx_seq_one_letter_code
_entity_poly.pdbx_strand_id
1 'polypeptide(L)'
;MGEYHGLVPLYEEVCHIPLLIRLADNLGGKEEHQKIDELTLLPDITATIIELADAKDEGLLQGRSLMSLINGESKEWRSFVVSTPSLIHGPRASLRVTITSKEWSLILAPTSESRELEKATYTLIVDGVPRILKPFGKIDTELYNLKKDPQQKHNVLDENMNVALDLRSKFIKFLREIGTKKKIVKPWQACKSLD
;
A
#
# COMPACT_ATOMS: atom_id res chain seq x y z
N MET A 1 2.55 -0.68 29.46
CA MET A 1 2.61 -0.29 28.02
C MET A 1 4.06 -0.35 27.56
N GLY A 2 4.33 -0.82 26.35
CA GLY A 2 5.70 -1.00 25.86
C GLY A 2 6.39 0.32 25.50
N GLU A 3 7.69 0.42 25.81
CA GLU A 3 8.57 1.57 25.49
C GLU A 3 8.90 1.68 23.99
N TYR A 4 8.71 0.59 23.26
CA TYR A 4 9.09 0.43 21.86
C TYR A 4 7.89 0.18 20.96
N HIS A 5 8.00 0.62 19.71
CA HIS A 5 7.05 0.34 18.65
C HIS A 5 7.81 -0.11 17.40
N GLY A 6 7.32 -1.13 16.72
CA GLY A 6 7.92 -1.60 15.49
C GLY A 6 6.85 -1.89 14.44
N LEU A 7 7.11 -1.47 13.22
CA LEU A 7 6.16 -1.61 12.11
C LEU A 7 6.32 -2.99 11.50
N VAL A 8 5.27 -3.79 11.61
CA VAL A 8 5.18 -5.11 10.98
C VAL A 8 5.14 -4.97 9.46
N PRO A 9 5.61 -5.98 8.70
CA PRO A 9 5.34 -6.04 7.28
C PRO A 9 3.82 -6.07 7.05
N LEU A 10 3.40 -5.40 5.98
CA LEU A 10 2.01 -5.26 5.61
C LEU A 10 1.60 -6.43 4.71
N TYR A 11 1.46 -7.61 5.32
CA TYR A 11 0.95 -8.83 4.68
C TYR A 11 -0.56 -8.70 4.36
N GLU A 12 -1.07 -9.60 3.53
CA GLU A 12 -2.47 -9.72 3.13
C GLU A 12 -3.40 -9.80 4.36
N GLU A 13 -3.01 -10.57 5.38
CA GLU A 13 -3.73 -10.69 6.65
C GLU A 13 -3.95 -9.33 7.35
N VAL A 14 -3.09 -8.34 7.08
CA VAL A 14 -3.16 -6.99 7.67
C VAL A 14 -3.80 -5.99 6.71
N CYS A 15 -3.51 -6.10 5.41
CA CYS A 15 -3.90 -5.10 4.41
C CYS A 15 -5.26 -5.37 3.75
N HIS A 16 -5.66 -6.62 3.64
CA HIS A 16 -6.90 -6.99 2.98
C HIS A 16 -8.05 -6.93 4.00
N ILE A 17 -8.68 -5.76 4.05
CA ILE A 17 -9.80 -5.49 4.94
C ILE A 17 -11.14 -5.69 4.23
N PRO A 18 -12.20 -6.10 4.96
CA PRO A 18 -13.53 -6.17 4.38
C PRO A 18 -14.06 -4.75 4.09
N LEU A 19 -14.66 -4.57 2.91
CA LEU A 19 -15.42 -3.38 2.54
C LEU A 19 -16.79 -3.81 2.01
N LEU A 20 -17.85 -3.34 2.66
CA LEU A 20 -19.23 -3.53 2.24
C LEU A 20 -19.84 -2.14 2.01
N ILE A 21 -20.41 -1.91 0.83
CA ILE A 21 -21.06 -0.66 0.46
C ILE A 21 -22.54 -0.93 0.19
N ARG A 22 -23.42 -0.24 0.91
CA ARG A 22 -24.85 -0.16 0.61
C ARG A 22 -25.18 1.27 0.25
N LEU A 23 -25.48 1.50 -1.02
CA LEU A 23 -26.00 2.78 -1.48
C LEU A 23 -27.47 2.92 -1.07
N ALA A 24 -27.94 4.15 -0.89
CA ALA A 24 -29.38 4.39 -0.80
C ALA A 24 -30.04 4.11 -2.16
N ASP A 25 -31.31 3.70 -2.15
CA ASP A 25 -32.00 3.23 -3.37
C ASP A 25 -32.06 4.29 -4.49
N ASN A 26 -31.95 5.58 -4.13
CA ASN A 26 -31.95 6.70 -5.07
C ASN A 26 -30.55 7.13 -5.55
N LEU A 27 -29.47 6.51 -5.06
CA LEU A 27 -28.08 6.86 -5.42
C LEU A 27 -27.51 5.97 -6.54
N GLY A 28 -28.33 5.13 -7.16
CA GLY A 28 -27.92 4.23 -8.23
C GLY A 28 -27.21 2.96 -7.75
N GLY A 29 -26.47 2.33 -8.65
CA GLY A 29 -25.95 0.97 -8.49
C GLY A 29 -26.97 -0.10 -8.90
N LYS A 30 -26.51 -1.36 -9.04
CA LYS A 30 -27.41 -2.46 -9.38
C LYS A 30 -28.20 -2.90 -8.15
N GLU A 31 -29.46 -3.28 -8.36
CA GLU A 31 -30.36 -3.76 -7.30
C GLU A 31 -29.91 -5.10 -6.70
N GLU A 32 -29.19 -5.91 -7.49
CA GLU A 32 -28.66 -7.19 -7.05
C GLU A 32 -27.37 -7.05 -6.25
N HIS A 33 -27.13 -7.98 -5.33
CA HIS A 33 -25.87 -8.09 -4.62
C HIS A 33 -24.71 -8.31 -5.60
N GLN A 34 -23.65 -7.52 -5.47
CA GLN A 34 -22.47 -7.62 -6.32
C GLN A 34 -21.25 -8.00 -5.49
N LYS A 35 -20.49 -8.98 -5.98
CA LYS A 35 -19.12 -9.23 -5.52
C LYS A 35 -18.16 -8.65 -6.55
N ILE A 36 -17.53 -7.54 -6.21
CA ILE A 36 -16.53 -6.88 -7.05
C ILE A 36 -15.16 -7.35 -6.59
N ASP A 37 -14.54 -8.21 -7.38
CA ASP A 37 -13.15 -8.62 -7.17
C ASP A 37 -12.23 -7.66 -7.95
N GLU A 38 -12.03 -6.45 -7.42
CA GLU A 38 -11.10 -5.44 -7.97
C GLU A 38 -10.21 -4.84 -6.88
N LEU A 39 -9.03 -4.37 -7.27
CA LEU A 39 -8.07 -3.80 -6.33
C LEU A 39 -8.51 -2.40 -5.86
N THR A 40 -8.82 -2.24 -4.57
CA THR A 40 -9.29 -0.97 -4.00
C THR A 40 -8.40 -0.51 -2.85
N LEU A 41 -8.48 0.78 -2.50
CA LEU A 41 -7.73 1.42 -1.44
C LEU A 41 -8.66 2.32 -0.62
N LEU A 42 -8.31 2.61 0.64
CA LEU A 42 -9.09 3.52 1.49
C LEU A 42 -9.35 4.91 0.86
N PRO A 43 -8.42 5.57 0.14
CA PRO A 43 -8.70 6.84 -0.54
C PRO A 43 -9.80 6.77 -1.61
N ASP A 44 -10.12 5.58 -2.12
CA ASP A 44 -11.23 5.41 -3.08
C ASP A 44 -12.58 5.69 -2.42
N ILE A 45 -12.72 5.42 -1.12
CA ILE A 45 -13.93 5.74 -0.36
C ILE A 45 -14.12 7.26 -0.34
N THR A 46 -13.04 8.02 -0.10
CA THR A 46 -13.10 9.48 -0.12
C THR A 46 -13.49 9.98 -1.52
N ALA A 47 -12.87 9.47 -2.58
CA ALA A 47 -13.22 9.85 -3.94
C ALA A 47 -14.69 9.52 -4.30
N THR A 48 -15.19 8.37 -3.83
CA THR A 48 -16.59 7.95 -4.01
C THR A 48 -17.56 8.90 -3.31
N ILE A 49 -17.25 9.32 -2.08
CA ILE A 49 -18.09 10.25 -1.32
C ILE A 49 -18.12 11.63 -2.00
N ILE A 50 -16.98 12.12 -2.48
CA ILE A 50 -16.90 13.41 -3.18
C ILE A 50 -17.73 13.39 -4.46
N GLU A 51 -17.66 12.31 -5.25
CA GLU A 51 -18.51 12.14 -6.45
C GLU A 51 -20.00 12.11 -6.08
N LEU A 52 -20.40 11.29 -5.09
CA LEU A 52 -21.79 11.18 -4.67
C LEU A 52 -22.35 12.49 -4.09
N ALA A 53 -21.50 13.34 -3.53
CA ALA A 53 -21.86 14.64 -3.01
C ALA A 53 -21.95 15.74 -4.09
N ASP A 54 -21.64 15.42 -5.35
CA ASP A 54 -21.48 16.38 -6.46
C ASP A 54 -20.51 17.52 -6.08
N ALA A 55 -19.48 17.19 -5.29
CA ALA A 55 -18.49 18.13 -4.82
C ALA A 55 -17.30 18.18 -5.80
N LYS A 56 -16.66 19.34 -5.89
CA LYS A 56 -15.48 19.53 -6.75
C LYS A 56 -14.24 18.93 -6.10
N ASP A 57 -13.45 18.19 -6.87
CA ASP A 57 -12.08 17.85 -6.51
C ASP A 57 -11.15 19.02 -6.84
N GLU A 58 -10.49 19.56 -5.82
CA GLU A 58 -9.47 20.62 -5.93
C GLU A 58 -8.09 20.06 -6.34
N GLY A 59 -8.04 18.86 -6.93
CA GLY A 59 -6.81 18.16 -7.33
C GLY A 59 -6.07 17.52 -6.16
N LEU A 60 -6.78 17.19 -5.08
CA LEU A 60 -6.20 16.61 -3.86
C LEU A 60 -6.48 15.11 -3.74
N LEU A 61 -7.44 14.58 -4.50
CA LEU A 61 -7.79 13.17 -4.45
C LEU A 61 -6.70 12.30 -5.08
N GLN A 62 -6.32 11.24 -4.36
CA GLN A 62 -5.38 10.22 -4.82
C GLN A 62 -6.06 8.86 -5.05
N GLY A 63 -7.33 8.73 -4.66
CA GLY A 63 -8.17 7.56 -4.94
C GLY A 63 -8.95 7.73 -6.24
N ARG A 64 -9.69 6.68 -6.62
CA ARG A 64 -10.67 6.71 -7.71
C ARG A 64 -12.02 6.30 -7.17
N SER A 65 -13.08 6.95 -7.60
CA SER A 65 -14.43 6.60 -7.16
C SER A 65 -14.82 5.18 -7.57
N LEU A 66 -15.39 4.46 -6.62
CA LEU A 66 -15.87 3.10 -6.77
C LEU A 66 -17.19 3.02 -7.54
N MET A 67 -17.86 4.14 -7.82
CA MET A 67 -19.12 4.16 -8.58
C MET A 67 -18.98 3.50 -9.95
N SER A 68 -17.85 3.73 -10.63
CA SER A 68 -17.55 3.07 -11.91
C SER A 68 -17.49 1.53 -11.82
N LEU A 69 -17.05 0.98 -10.68
CA LEU A 69 -17.09 -0.46 -10.43
C LEU A 69 -18.50 -0.92 -10.06
N ILE A 70 -19.20 -0.15 -9.21
CA ILE A 70 -20.56 -0.44 -8.74
C ILE A 70 -21.57 -0.47 -9.91
N ASN A 71 -21.39 0.43 -10.87
CA ASN A 71 -22.23 0.50 -12.07
C ASN A 71 -21.78 -0.49 -13.17
N GLY A 72 -20.60 -1.10 -13.04
CA GLY A 72 -20.05 -2.02 -14.04
C GLY A 72 -19.53 -1.32 -15.31
N GLU A 73 -19.12 -0.07 -15.21
CA GLU A 73 -18.68 0.78 -16.31
C GLU A 73 -17.15 0.70 -16.56
N SER A 74 -16.39 0.29 -15.55
CA SER A 74 -14.93 0.29 -15.62
C SER A 74 -14.37 -0.85 -16.46
N LYS A 75 -13.84 -0.53 -17.65
CA LYS A 75 -13.03 -1.45 -18.48
C LYS A 75 -11.56 -1.50 -18.07
N GLU A 76 -11.04 -0.43 -17.49
CA GLU A 76 -9.66 -0.32 -17.02
C GLU A 76 -9.63 0.30 -15.63
N TRP A 77 -9.42 -0.53 -14.60
CA TRP A 77 -9.35 -0.07 -13.22
C TRP A 77 -7.89 0.23 -12.81
N ARG A 78 -7.28 -0.59 -11.96
CA ARG A 78 -5.86 -0.48 -11.62
C ARG A 78 -5.22 -1.86 -11.57
N SER A 79 -3.97 -1.94 -11.97
CA SER A 79 -3.22 -3.20 -12.02
C SER A 79 -2.46 -3.52 -10.73
N PHE A 80 -2.27 -2.53 -9.85
CA PHE A 80 -1.64 -2.70 -8.55
C PHE A 80 -2.12 -1.66 -7.53
N VAL A 81 -1.82 -1.92 -6.26
CA VAL A 81 -2.05 -1.04 -5.10
C VAL A 81 -0.81 -1.00 -4.22
N VAL A 82 -0.72 0.04 -3.38
CA VAL A 82 0.40 0.25 -2.47
C VAL A 82 -0.14 0.42 -1.05
N SER A 83 0.36 -0.41 -0.14
CA SER A 83 0.11 -0.32 1.30
C SER A 83 1.42 -0.01 2.01
N THR A 84 1.43 1.02 2.84
CA THR A 84 2.65 1.46 3.51
C THR A 84 2.35 2.20 4.80
N PRO A 85 3.20 2.07 5.83
CA PRO A 85 3.30 3.08 6.89
C PRO A 85 3.72 4.43 6.30
N SER A 86 3.78 5.47 7.13
CA SER A 86 4.13 6.82 6.66
C SER A 86 5.47 6.87 5.90
N LEU A 87 5.43 7.16 4.59
CA LEU A 87 6.62 7.35 3.74
C LEU A 87 7.33 8.70 3.98
N ILE A 88 6.61 9.71 4.47
CA ILE A 88 7.11 11.09 4.55
C ILE A 88 8.17 11.31 5.63
N HIS A 89 8.24 10.40 6.61
CA HIS A 89 9.29 10.39 7.64
C HIS A 89 10.57 9.66 7.17
N GLY A 90 10.62 9.25 5.89
CA GLY A 90 11.78 8.65 5.25
C GLY A 90 12.06 7.20 5.70
N PRO A 91 13.26 6.66 5.41
CA PRO A 91 13.63 5.28 5.77
C PRO A 91 13.63 5.01 7.28
N ARG A 92 13.48 6.05 8.10
CA ARG A 92 13.37 5.97 9.56
C ARG A 92 12.01 5.50 10.05
N ALA A 93 10.94 5.65 9.25
CA ALA A 93 9.58 5.17 9.58
C ALA A 93 8.95 4.29 8.49
N SER A 94 9.54 4.22 7.29
CA SER A 94 9.11 3.30 6.24
C SER A 94 10.24 2.32 5.95
N LEU A 95 10.23 1.22 6.69
CA LEU A 95 11.20 0.13 6.52
C LEU A 95 10.82 -0.78 5.37
N ARG A 96 9.52 -0.85 5.05
CA ARG A 96 8.92 -1.72 4.04
C ARG A 96 7.70 -1.05 3.43
N VAL A 97 7.48 -1.26 2.14
CA VAL A 97 6.21 -1.01 1.45
C VAL A 97 5.69 -2.33 0.91
N THR A 98 4.38 -2.49 0.83
CA THR A 98 3.76 -3.62 0.14
C THR A 98 3.14 -3.14 -1.15
N ILE A 99 3.51 -3.77 -2.26
CA ILE A 99 2.97 -3.53 -3.59
C ILE A 99 2.20 -4.78 -3.99
N THR A 100 0.89 -4.67 -4.12
CA THR A 100 0.01 -5.80 -4.40
C THR A 100 -0.63 -5.65 -5.77
N SER A 101 -0.59 -6.72 -6.56
CA SER A 101 -1.36 -6.89 -7.79
C SER A 101 -2.34 -8.05 -7.61
N LYS A 102 -3.11 -8.39 -8.65
CA LYS A 102 -4.03 -9.54 -8.61
C LYS A 102 -3.36 -10.89 -8.35
N GLU A 103 -2.07 -11.02 -8.61
CA GLU A 103 -1.36 -12.31 -8.47
C GLU A 103 -0.17 -12.24 -7.53
N TRP A 104 0.41 -11.06 -7.30
CA TRP A 104 1.67 -10.92 -6.61
C TRP A 104 1.59 -9.89 -5.50
N SER A 105 2.23 -10.19 -4.37
CA SER A 105 2.49 -9.25 -3.28
C SER A 105 4.00 -9.14 -3.06
N LEU A 106 4.53 -7.94 -3.28
CA LEU A 106 5.93 -7.59 -3.08
C LEU A 106 6.06 -6.73 -1.83
N ILE A 107 6.73 -7.26 -0.81
CA ILE A 107 7.19 -6.49 0.35
C ILE A 107 8.59 -6.00 0.02
N LEU A 108 8.72 -4.71 -0.27
CA LEU A 108 9.95 -4.10 -0.74
C LEU A 108 10.67 -3.40 0.42
N ALA A 109 11.95 -3.72 0.63
CA ALA A 109 12.79 -3.08 1.62
C ALA A 109 13.94 -2.30 0.96
N PRO A 110 14.11 -0.99 1.25
CA PRO A 110 15.21 -0.21 0.70
C PRO A 110 16.54 -0.67 1.32
N THR A 111 17.63 -0.53 0.57
CA THR A 111 18.99 -0.83 1.04
C THR A 111 19.47 0.15 2.10
N SER A 112 18.82 1.32 2.21
CA SER A 112 19.22 2.49 3.01
C SER A 112 20.04 2.12 4.26
N GLU A 113 21.28 2.60 4.28
CA GLU A 113 22.31 2.31 5.27
C GLU A 113 21.75 2.35 6.70
N SER A 114 21.97 1.26 7.41
CA SER A 114 21.69 1.05 8.83
C SER A 114 22.26 2.12 9.78
N ARG A 115 23.07 3.06 9.30
CA ARG A 115 23.76 4.08 10.10
C ARG A 115 22.86 5.17 10.67
N GLU A 116 21.71 5.48 10.05
CA GLU A 116 20.78 6.48 10.61
C GLU A 116 19.75 5.90 11.60
N LEU A 117 19.69 4.58 11.77
CA LEU A 117 18.80 3.91 12.72
C LEU A 117 19.29 3.95 14.17
N GLU A 118 20.50 4.47 14.43
CA GLU A 118 21.08 4.55 15.77
C GLU A 118 20.48 5.67 16.63
N LYS A 119 19.84 6.69 16.04
CA LYS A 119 19.14 7.75 16.80
C LYS A 119 17.71 7.33 17.11
N ALA A 120 17.37 7.25 18.39
CA ALA A 120 16.02 6.96 18.86
C ALA A 120 15.01 7.94 18.23
N THR A 121 14.12 7.40 17.39
CA THR A 121 13.01 8.15 16.79
C THR A 121 11.77 7.87 17.59
N TYR A 122 11.03 8.91 17.99
CA TYR A 122 9.78 8.74 18.72
C TYR A 122 8.59 8.72 17.77
N THR A 123 7.63 7.86 18.07
CA THR A 123 6.34 7.76 17.37
C THR A 123 5.19 7.90 18.36
N LEU A 124 4.07 8.42 17.85
CA LEU A 124 2.81 8.63 18.58
C LEU A 124 1.64 7.82 17.96
N ILE A 125 1.94 6.90 17.02
CA ILE A 125 1.02 6.25 16.06
C ILE A 125 -0.03 5.29 16.69
N VAL A 126 -0.21 5.30 18.02
CA VAL A 126 -1.16 4.42 18.71
C VAL A 126 -2.18 5.22 19.53
N ASP A 127 -1.72 5.82 20.63
CA ASP A 127 -2.55 6.45 21.67
C ASP A 127 -2.03 7.84 22.03
N GLY A 128 -1.16 8.42 21.20
CA GLY A 128 -0.48 9.68 21.50
C GLY A 128 0.62 9.56 22.56
N VAL A 129 0.91 8.36 23.09
CA VAL A 129 2.04 8.15 24.01
C VAL A 129 3.33 7.93 23.20
N PRO A 130 4.40 8.71 23.47
CA PRO A 130 5.65 8.60 22.74
C PRO A 130 6.32 7.25 22.98
N ARG A 131 6.72 6.58 21.89
CA ARG A 131 7.45 5.30 21.90
C ARG A 131 8.64 5.34 20.97
N ILE A 132 9.71 4.64 21.32
CA ILE A 132 10.90 4.55 20.47
C ILE A 132 10.62 3.57 19.33
N LEU A 133 10.75 4.05 18.10
CA LEU A 133 10.60 3.23 16.90
C LEU A 133 11.83 2.33 16.75
N LYS A 134 11.61 1.02 16.66
CA LYS A 134 12.65 0.02 16.39
C LYS A 134 12.23 -0.84 15.20
N PRO A 135 13.17 -1.26 14.34
CA PRO A 135 12.88 -2.26 13.32
C PRO A 135 12.27 -3.52 13.94
N PHE A 136 11.17 -4.00 13.35
CA PHE A 136 10.51 -5.23 13.77
C PHE A 136 10.81 -6.35 12.77
N GLY A 137 11.40 -7.44 13.25
CA GLY A 137 11.77 -8.59 12.43
C GLY A 137 12.91 -8.30 11.44
N LYS A 138 13.19 -9.25 10.56
CA LYS A 138 14.14 -9.09 9.46
C LYS A 138 13.60 -8.07 8.47
N ILE A 139 14.42 -7.07 8.10
CA ILE A 139 14.08 -6.10 7.05
C ILE A 139 14.73 -6.56 5.76
N ASP A 140 13.93 -7.19 4.89
CA ASP A 140 14.35 -7.75 3.61
C ASP A 140 13.23 -7.60 2.57
N THR A 141 13.57 -7.80 1.30
CA THR A 141 12.58 -7.88 0.23
C THR A 141 12.02 -9.29 0.14
N GLU A 142 10.69 -9.40 -0.01
CA GLU A 142 9.97 -10.67 -0.08
C GLU A 142 8.93 -10.59 -1.21
N LEU A 143 8.77 -11.68 -1.97
CA LEU A 143 7.77 -11.77 -3.03
C LEU A 143 6.92 -13.03 -2.85
N TYR A 144 5.60 -12.87 -2.96
CA TYR A 144 4.63 -13.95 -2.77
C TYR A 144 3.66 -14.01 -3.96
N ASN A 145 3.31 -15.22 -4.39
CA ASN A 145 2.25 -15.46 -5.37
C ASN A 145 0.91 -15.69 -4.65
N LEU A 146 0.01 -14.71 -4.66
CA LEU A 146 -1.25 -14.75 -3.92
C LEU A 146 -2.25 -15.77 -4.48
N LYS A 147 -2.13 -16.17 -5.75
CA LYS A 147 -3.00 -17.22 -6.32
C LYS A 147 -2.62 -18.61 -5.81
N LYS A 148 -1.34 -18.88 -5.62
CA LYS A 148 -0.82 -20.19 -5.17
C LYS A 148 -0.61 -20.25 -3.66
N ASP A 149 -0.28 -19.12 -3.05
CA ASP A 149 0.07 -18.96 -1.64
C ASP A 149 -0.60 -17.70 -1.06
N PRO A 150 -1.93 -17.70 -0.91
CA PRO A 150 -2.68 -16.54 -0.38
C PRO A 150 -2.30 -16.20 1.07
N GLN A 151 -1.71 -17.14 1.81
CA GLN A 151 -1.25 -16.94 3.19
C GLN A 151 0.20 -16.45 3.27
N GLN A 152 0.87 -16.25 2.14
CA GLN A 152 2.23 -15.71 2.05
C GLN A 152 3.24 -16.45 2.93
N LYS A 153 3.23 -17.79 2.84
CA LYS A 153 4.12 -18.67 3.62
C LYS A 153 5.46 -18.94 2.92
N HIS A 154 5.52 -18.79 1.60
CA HIS A 154 6.68 -19.15 0.78
C HIS A 154 7.16 -17.94 -0.02
N ASN A 155 8.29 -17.37 0.40
CA ASN A 155 8.96 -16.31 -0.35
C ASN A 155 9.57 -16.91 -1.63
N VAL A 156 9.12 -16.44 -2.79
CA VAL A 156 9.53 -16.93 -4.13
C VAL A 156 10.34 -15.88 -4.91
N LEU A 157 10.98 -14.95 -4.19
CA LEU A 157 11.75 -13.85 -4.77
C LEU A 157 12.85 -14.33 -5.74
N ASP A 158 13.67 -15.28 -5.30
CA ASP A 158 14.84 -15.76 -6.06
C ASP A 158 14.44 -16.33 -7.43
N GLU A 159 13.28 -16.99 -7.49
CA GLU A 159 12.73 -17.62 -8.69
C GLU A 159 12.01 -16.63 -9.62
N ASN A 160 11.57 -15.48 -9.10
CA ASN A 160 10.67 -14.54 -9.80
C ASN A 160 11.19 -13.09 -9.75
N MET A 161 12.51 -12.92 -9.81
CA MET A 161 13.19 -11.62 -9.69
C MET A 161 12.68 -10.57 -10.67
N ASN A 162 12.36 -10.98 -11.91
CA ASN A 162 11.79 -10.11 -12.93
C ASN A 162 10.45 -9.48 -12.51
N VAL A 163 9.60 -10.24 -11.81
CA VAL A 163 8.32 -9.74 -11.28
C VAL A 163 8.56 -8.69 -10.20
N ALA A 164 9.49 -8.95 -9.27
CA ALA A 164 9.83 -7.98 -8.23
C ALA A 164 10.37 -6.67 -8.81
N LEU A 165 11.23 -6.75 -9.83
CA LEU A 165 11.79 -5.58 -10.53
C LEU A 165 10.71 -4.77 -11.28
N ASP A 166 9.76 -5.45 -11.94
CA ASP A 166 8.63 -4.79 -12.60
C ASP A 166 7.72 -4.05 -11.59
N LEU A 167 7.33 -4.72 -10.50
CA LEU A 167 6.51 -4.11 -9.45
C LEU A 167 7.22 -2.93 -8.78
N ARG A 168 8.52 -3.04 -8.49
CA ARG A 168 9.34 -1.91 -8.00
C ARG A 168 9.33 -0.74 -8.98
N SER A 169 9.49 -1.01 -10.28
CA SER A 169 9.47 0.02 -11.31
C SER A 169 8.12 0.75 -11.37
N LYS A 170 7.01 0.00 -11.36
CA LYS A 170 5.64 0.54 -11.29
C LYS A 170 5.43 1.41 -10.06
N PHE A 171 5.89 0.96 -8.89
CA PHE A 171 5.81 1.72 -7.65
C PHE A 171 6.59 3.05 -7.71
N ILE A 172 7.84 3.03 -8.17
CA ILE A 172 8.65 4.24 -8.30
C ILE A 172 8.02 5.22 -9.29
N LYS A 173 7.48 4.72 -10.41
CA LYS A 173 6.75 5.52 -11.40
C LYS A 173 5.52 6.18 -10.75
N PHE A 174 4.70 5.41 -10.04
CA PHE A 174 3.53 5.92 -9.33
C PHE A 174 3.89 7.01 -8.31
N LEU A 175 4.92 6.83 -7.49
CA LEU A 175 5.35 7.86 -6.54
C LEU A 175 5.70 9.18 -7.25
N ARG A 176 6.35 9.12 -8.42
CA ARG A 176 6.69 10.30 -9.20
C ARG A 176 5.45 10.98 -9.80
N GLU A 177 4.49 10.18 -10.30
CA GLU A 177 3.24 10.68 -10.89
C GLU A 177 2.39 11.45 -9.87
N ILE A 178 2.34 10.98 -8.62
CA ILE A 178 1.62 11.69 -7.53
C ILE A 178 2.41 12.86 -6.91
N GLY A 179 3.53 13.27 -7.51
CA GLY A 179 4.31 14.43 -7.06
C GLY A 179 5.16 14.19 -5.80
N THR A 180 5.48 12.95 -5.46
CA THR A 180 6.29 12.64 -4.27
C THR A 180 7.68 13.27 -4.35
N LYS A 181 8.11 13.93 -3.28
CA LYS A 181 9.44 14.58 -3.19
C LYS A 181 10.56 13.59 -3.51
N LYS A 182 11.53 14.00 -4.34
CA LYS A 182 12.68 13.14 -4.77
C LYS A 182 13.40 12.44 -3.61
N LYS A 183 13.54 13.11 -2.45
CA LYS A 183 14.17 12.53 -1.24
C LYS A 183 13.43 11.32 -0.67
N ILE A 184 12.12 11.22 -0.88
CA ILE A 184 11.28 10.09 -0.44
C ILE A 184 11.32 8.97 -1.49
N VAL A 185 11.48 9.31 -2.77
CA VAL A 185 11.57 8.32 -3.87
C VAL A 185 12.94 7.64 -3.92
N LYS A 186 14.02 8.38 -3.65
CA LYS A 186 15.42 7.92 -3.78
C LYS A 186 15.72 6.57 -3.08
N PRO A 187 15.29 6.31 -1.83
CA PRO A 187 15.59 5.05 -1.15
C PRO A 187 15.10 3.80 -1.87
N TRP A 188 14.04 3.91 -2.67
CA TRP A 188 13.44 2.78 -3.38
C TRP A 188 14.19 2.40 -4.67
N GLN A 189 15.22 3.16 -5.05
CA GLN A 189 16.03 2.87 -6.24
C GLN A 189 17.06 1.75 -6.01
N ALA A 190 17.43 1.50 -4.76
CA ALA A 190 18.31 0.40 -4.36
C ALA A 190 17.62 -0.35 -3.21
N CYS A 191 17.32 -1.62 -3.41
CA CYS A 191 16.54 -2.44 -2.50
C CYS A 191 17.28 -3.73 -2.16
N LYS A 192 17.10 -4.19 -0.92
CA LYS A 192 17.75 -5.41 -0.44
C LYS A 192 17.30 -6.61 -1.26
N SER A 193 18.23 -7.52 -1.53
CA SER A 193 17.98 -8.77 -2.27
C SER A 193 17.49 -8.56 -3.71
N LEU A 194 17.53 -7.32 -4.23
CA LEU A 194 17.24 -6.99 -5.63
C LEU A 194 18.46 -6.41 -6.37
N ASP A 195 19.35 -5.73 -5.65
CA ASP A 195 20.58 -5.10 -6.15
C ASP A 195 21.78 -5.50 -5.27
#